data_AF-A0AA36E2H0-F1
#
_entry.id   AF-A0AA36E2H0-F1
#
_cell.length_a   1.000
_cell.length_b   1.000
_cell.length_c   1.000
_cell.angle_alpha   90.00
_cell.angle_beta   90.00
_cell.angle_gamma   90.00
#
_symmetry.space_group_name_H-M   'P 1'
#
loop_
_entity.id
_entity.type
_entity.pdbx_description
1 polymer ?
#
loop_
_entity_poly.entity_id
_entity_poly.type
_entity_poly.pdbx_seq_one_letter_code
_entity_poly.pdbx_strand_id
1 'polypeptide(L)'
;MENQTYLYDPTANMGGSEKAVAGEFSSSLWLATNPSKRWGELFFLLYTPFWLTLCLGIVVPYKLYEDFKELEYLLLGLISVLPAFLIPIFVVGKADRSLNWKDRYWVKASLWIIIFSYVGNYFWTHYFFTVLGASYTFPSWKMNNVPHTTFLLTNVCFLFYHVTSNLTLRRLQHAIAHLPMKTQWIIKSAWILALSYFIAYLETVAISNFPYYTFVDRTLMYKVGSLFYAIYFLVSFPMFLRIDEKVGDPWDLPRVAVDALGAAMLVTIILDLWRLFLGPIVPILDAKQCAQPGLPWFPGHTEL
;
A
#
# COMPACT_ATOMS: atom_id res chain seq x y z
N MET A 1 -64.52 45.70 -25.62
CA MET A 1 -64.45 44.23 -25.48
C MET A 1 -62.97 43.88 -25.38
N GLU A 2 -62.35 44.23 -24.26
CA GLU A 2 -62.24 43.46 -23.01
C GLU A 2 -60.90 42.71 -22.97
N ASN A 3 -59.91 43.39 -22.39
CA ASN A 3 -58.77 42.77 -21.72
C ASN A 3 -59.31 42.02 -20.50
N GLN A 4 -59.03 40.72 -20.39
CA GLN A 4 -59.26 39.98 -19.15
C GLN A 4 -57.95 39.36 -18.65
N THR A 5 -57.46 40.01 -17.59
CA THR A 5 -56.55 39.53 -16.56
C THR A 5 -57.25 38.42 -15.76
N TYR A 6 -56.60 37.27 -15.56
CA TYR A 6 -56.95 36.30 -14.51
C TYR A 6 -55.65 35.86 -13.85
N LEU A 7 -55.31 36.43 -12.69
CA LEU A 7 -55.67 36.01 -11.33
C LEU A 7 -54.89 34.76 -10.87
N TYR A 8 -53.93 35.05 -10.00
CA TYR A 8 -53.15 34.13 -9.19
C TYR A 8 -54.07 33.49 -8.14
N ASP A 9 -54.22 32.17 -8.15
CA ASP A 9 -54.95 31.39 -7.14
C ASP A 9 -53.93 30.66 -6.25
N PRO A 10 -53.79 31.02 -4.97
CA PRO A 10 -52.82 30.41 -4.07
C PRO A 10 -53.46 29.33 -3.18
N THR A 11 -54.29 28.42 -3.72
CA THR A 11 -54.73 27.23 -2.93
C THR A 11 -55.12 26.04 -3.82
N ALA A 12 -54.13 25.26 -4.28
CA ALA A 12 -54.38 23.90 -4.76
C ALA A 12 -53.28 22.96 -4.25
N ASN A 13 -53.51 22.48 -3.03
CA ASN A 13 -52.69 21.49 -2.35
C ASN A 13 -53.37 20.11 -2.50
N MET A 14 -52.94 19.31 -3.46
CA MET A 14 -53.08 17.85 -3.50
C MET A 14 -51.84 17.36 -4.26
N GLY A 15 -50.88 16.69 -3.63
CA GLY A 15 -51.09 15.40 -2.99
C GLY A 15 -50.37 14.35 -3.83
N GLY A 16 -49.03 14.35 -3.74
CA GLY A 16 -48.17 13.48 -4.54
C GLY A 16 -46.72 13.62 -4.10
N SER A 17 -46.45 13.46 -2.80
CA SER A 17 -45.08 13.27 -2.31
C SER A 17 -44.59 11.94 -2.87
N GLU A 18 -43.88 11.99 -3.99
CA GLU A 18 -42.87 10.99 -4.32
C GLU A 18 -41.86 11.01 -3.18
N LYS A 19 -42.13 10.21 -2.15
CA LYS A 19 -41.12 9.77 -1.21
C LYS A 19 -40.09 9.02 -2.02
N ALA A 20 -39.07 9.75 -2.48
CA ALA A 20 -37.78 9.17 -2.78
C ALA A 20 -37.40 8.33 -1.56
N VAL A 21 -37.49 7.01 -1.70
CA VAL A 21 -36.88 6.07 -0.77
C VAL A 21 -35.39 6.20 -1.01
N ALA A 22 -34.81 7.29 -0.51
CA ALA A 22 -33.40 7.35 -0.19
C ALA A 22 -33.21 6.31 0.92
N GLY A 23 -32.90 5.09 0.52
CA GLY A 23 -32.38 4.11 1.46
C GLY A 23 -31.16 4.76 2.10
N GLU A 24 -31.28 5.16 3.36
CA GLU A 24 -30.15 5.48 4.21
C GLU A 24 -29.27 4.23 4.26
N PHE A 25 -28.34 4.12 3.30
CA PHE A 25 -27.20 3.25 3.48
C PHE A 25 -26.43 3.83 4.66
N SER A 26 -26.67 3.27 5.85
CA SER A 26 -25.83 3.49 7.01
C SER A 26 -24.38 3.38 6.56
N SER A 27 -23.70 4.52 6.54
CA SER A 27 -22.31 4.63 6.08
C SER A 27 -21.47 3.78 7.00
N SER A 28 -20.96 2.65 6.52
CA SER A 28 -20.03 1.83 7.29
C SER A 28 -18.85 2.70 7.72
N LEU A 29 -18.52 2.68 9.01
CA LEU A 29 -17.38 3.41 9.55
C LEU A 29 -16.04 2.82 9.10
N TRP A 30 -16.06 1.60 8.56
CA TRP A 30 -14.88 0.83 8.19
C TRP A 30 -14.80 0.54 6.70
N LEU A 31 -15.90 0.54 5.95
CA LEU A 31 -15.95 0.11 4.55
C LEU A 31 -16.25 1.27 3.60
N ALA A 32 -15.68 1.22 2.39
CA ALA A 32 -15.78 2.34 1.47
C ALA A 32 -17.24 2.62 1.09
N THR A 33 -17.57 3.88 0.84
CA THR A 33 -18.90 4.27 0.33
C THR A 33 -19.07 3.84 -1.12
N ASN A 34 -18.00 3.92 -1.93
CA ASN A 34 -17.96 3.37 -3.28
C ASN A 34 -18.13 1.83 -3.23
N PRO A 35 -19.17 1.27 -3.86
CA PRO A 35 -19.48 -0.16 -3.75
C PRO A 35 -18.48 -1.08 -4.48
N SER A 36 -17.85 -0.61 -5.57
CA SER A 36 -16.77 -1.35 -6.25
C SER A 36 -15.55 -1.45 -5.33
N LYS A 37 -15.15 -0.31 -4.74
CA LYS A 37 -14.07 -0.24 -3.77
C LYS A 37 -14.32 -1.13 -2.56
N ARG A 38 -15.50 -1.03 -1.96
CA ARG A 38 -15.91 -1.86 -0.83
C ARG A 38 -15.78 -3.34 -1.16
N TRP A 39 -16.27 -3.76 -2.32
CA TRP A 39 -16.20 -5.15 -2.74
C TRP A 39 -14.75 -5.62 -2.91
N GLY A 40 -13.91 -4.84 -3.60
CA GLY A 40 -12.51 -5.20 -3.83
C GLY A 40 -11.68 -5.22 -2.54
N GLU A 41 -11.87 -4.27 -1.62
CA GLU A 41 -11.22 -4.28 -0.31
C GLU A 41 -11.61 -5.53 0.50
N LEU A 42 -12.89 -5.87 0.56
CA LEU A 42 -13.35 -7.08 1.23
C LEU A 42 -12.79 -8.34 0.57
N PHE A 43 -12.74 -8.38 -0.77
CA PHE A 43 -12.14 -9.48 -1.50
C PHE A 43 -10.67 -9.69 -1.09
N PHE A 44 -9.85 -8.64 -1.12
CA PHE A 44 -8.43 -8.75 -0.75
C PHE A 44 -8.26 -9.17 0.72
N LEU A 45 -9.09 -8.66 1.65
CA LEU A 45 -9.06 -9.08 3.05
C LEU A 45 -9.43 -10.55 3.24
N LEU A 46 -10.47 -11.03 2.56
CA LEU A 46 -10.89 -12.44 2.60
C LEU A 46 -9.91 -13.37 1.89
N TYR A 47 -9.13 -12.84 0.94
CA TYR A 47 -8.06 -13.55 0.27
C TYR A 47 -6.80 -13.68 1.14
N THR A 48 -6.54 -12.73 2.03
CA THR A 48 -5.35 -12.72 2.89
C THR A 48 -5.08 -14.03 3.65
N PRO A 49 -6.08 -14.67 4.30
CA PRO A 49 -5.86 -15.95 4.97
C PRO A 49 -5.27 -17.04 4.07
N PHE A 50 -5.60 -17.07 2.78
CA PHE A 50 -5.11 -18.12 1.87
C PHE A 50 -3.58 -18.10 1.76
N TRP A 51 -2.99 -16.96 1.36
CA TRP A 51 -1.55 -16.88 1.15
C TRP A 51 -0.78 -16.86 2.49
N LEU A 52 -1.36 -16.29 3.56
CA LEU A 52 -0.78 -16.36 4.90
C LEU A 52 -0.72 -17.80 5.42
N THR A 53 -1.80 -18.58 5.28
CA THR A 53 -1.79 -19.99 5.65
C THR A 53 -0.78 -20.77 4.81
N LEU A 54 -0.70 -20.51 3.51
CA LEU A 54 0.30 -21.15 2.65
C LEU A 54 1.74 -20.84 3.12
N CYS A 55 2.09 -19.57 3.29
CA CYS A 55 3.46 -19.17 3.64
C CYS A 55 3.78 -19.45 5.11
N LEU A 56 3.00 -18.90 6.04
CA LEU A 56 3.29 -18.91 7.48
C LEU A 56 2.64 -20.07 8.23
N GLY A 57 1.60 -20.71 7.68
CA GLY A 57 0.94 -21.86 8.28
C GLY A 57 1.44 -23.21 7.77
N ILE A 58 2.02 -23.26 6.55
CA ILE A 58 2.46 -24.49 5.91
C ILE A 58 3.96 -24.43 5.59
N VAL A 59 4.41 -23.54 4.68
CA VAL A 59 5.80 -23.56 4.20
C VAL A 59 6.80 -23.32 5.33
N VAL A 60 6.58 -22.31 6.18
CA VAL A 60 7.50 -21.96 7.26
C VAL A 60 7.51 -22.99 8.39
N PRO A 61 6.37 -23.41 8.99
CA PRO A 61 6.36 -24.35 10.12
C PRO A 61 6.90 -25.74 9.77
N TYR A 62 6.59 -26.24 8.56
CA TYR A 62 7.09 -27.53 8.08
C TYR A 62 8.47 -27.43 7.41
N LYS A 63 9.07 -26.24 7.37
CA LYS A 63 10.38 -25.98 6.77
C LYS A 63 10.53 -26.45 5.33
N LEU A 64 9.43 -26.48 4.57
CA LEU A 64 9.44 -26.95 3.18
C LEU A 64 10.41 -26.15 2.30
N TYR A 65 10.67 -24.90 2.70
CA TYR A 65 11.63 -24.03 2.06
C TYR A 65 13.08 -24.55 2.07
N GLU A 66 13.45 -25.52 2.92
CA GLU A 66 14.81 -26.09 2.94
C GLU A 66 15.09 -26.93 1.67
N ASP A 67 14.06 -27.55 1.10
CA ASP A 67 14.17 -28.40 -0.10
C ASP A 67 13.85 -27.66 -1.41
N PHE A 68 13.41 -26.40 -1.32
CA PHE A 68 13.00 -25.62 -2.49
C PHE A 68 14.21 -25.22 -3.34
N LYS A 69 14.06 -25.39 -4.65
CA LYS A 69 14.95 -24.82 -5.66
C LYS A 69 14.28 -23.59 -6.27
N GLU A 70 14.90 -23.03 -7.29
CA GLU A 70 14.45 -21.79 -7.94
C GLU A 70 12.99 -21.87 -8.40
N LEU A 71 12.59 -23.02 -8.92
CA LEU A 71 11.24 -23.25 -9.44
C LEU A 71 10.19 -23.28 -8.33
N GLU A 72 10.44 -24.01 -7.24
CA GLU A 72 9.50 -24.13 -6.12
C GLU A 72 9.27 -22.78 -5.45
N TYR A 73 10.32 -21.97 -5.29
CA TYR A 73 10.17 -20.60 -4.83
C TYR A 73 9.35 -19.74 -5.79
N LEU A 74 9.55 -19.84 -7.11
CA LEU A 74 8.75 -19.09 -8.08
C LEU A 74 7.27 -19.52 -8.00
N LEU A 75 7.01 -20.83 -7.95
CA LEU A 75 5.67 -21.39 -7.85
C LEU A 75 4.97 -20.94 -6.56
N LEU A 76 5.68 -20.88 -5.43
CA LEU A 76 5.14 -20.34 -4.18
C LEU A 76 4.64 -18.89 -4.37
N GLY A 77 5.43 -18.05 -5.04
CA GLY A 77 5.03 -16.67 -5.36
C GLY A 77 3.83 -16.61 -6.29
N LEU A 78 3.82 -17.44 -7.35
CA LEU A 78 2.75 -17.48 -8.35
C LEU A 78 1.43 -17.97 -7.75
N ILE A 79 1.45 -19.04 -6.97
CA ILE A 79 0.26 -19.59 -6.28
C ILE A 79 -0.29 -18.55 -5.30
N SER A 80 0.59 -17.79 -4.65
CA SER A 80 0.17 -16.72 -3.74
C SER A 80 -0.49 -15.55 -4.46
N VAL A 81 0.00 -15.13 -5.64
CA VAL A 81 -0.47 -13.90 -6.29
C VAL A 81 -1.55 -14.12 -7.36
N LEU A 82 -1.46 -15.17 -8.18
CA LEU A 82 -2.36 -15.37 -9.31
C LEU A 82 -3.85 -15.44 -8.91
N PRO A 83 -4.25 -16.12 -7.82
CA PRO A 83 -5.65 -16.14 -7.43
C PRO A 83 -6.19 -14.76 -7.04
N ALA A 84 -5.35 -13.83 -6.55
CA ALA A 84 -5.75 -12.45 -6.29
C ALA A 84 -6.22 -11.71 -7.57
N PHE A 85 -5.75 -12.14 -8.75
CA PHE A 85 -6.16 -11.61 -10.05
C PHE A 85 -7.23 -12.45 -10.73
N LEU A 86 -7.16 -13.78 -10.61
CA LEU A 86 -8.06 -14.70 -11.30
C LEU A 86 -9.44 -14.80 -10.63
N ILE A 87 -9.49 -14.87 -9.30
CA ILE A 87 -10.78 -14.98 -8.59
C ILE A 87 -11.70 -13.79 -8.88
N PRO A 88 -11.28 -12.51 -8.84
CA PRO A 88 -12.20 -11.39 -9.07
C PRO A 88 -12.66 -11.25 -10.54
N ILE A 89 -12.06 -12.00 -11.47
CA ILE A 89 -12.57 -12.13 -12.84
C ILE A 89 -13.85 -12.98 -12.86
N PHE A 90 -13.88 -14.08 -12.09
CA PHE A 90 -15.00 -15.02 -12.08
C PHE A 90 -16.05 -14.70 -11.00
N VAL A 91 -15.60 -14.27 -9.82
CA VAL A 91 -16.44 -13.87 -8.70
C VAL A 91 -16.61 -12.36 -8.77
N VAL A 92 -17.58 -11.89 -9.57
CA VAL A 92 -17.77 -10.46 -9.80
C VAL A 92 -18.74 -9.86 -8.77
N GLY A 93 -18.32 -8.81 -8.09
CA GLY A 93 -19.17 -8.03 -7.17
C GLY A 93 -20.41 -7.47 -7.86
N LYS A 94 -21.54 -7.35 -7.13
CA LYS A 94 -22.82 -6.89 -7.71
C LYS A 94 -22.68 -5.54 -8.43
N ALA A 95 -21.93 -4.61 -7.85
CA ALA A 95 -21.67 -3.28 -8.41
C ALA A 95 -20.73 -3.28 -9.62
N ASP A 96 -19.95 -4.35 -9.81
CA ASP A 96 -18.95 -4.47 -10.87
C ASP A 96 -19.48 -5.18 -12.13
N ARG A 97 -20.68 -5.78 -12.06
CA ARG A 97 -21.24 -6.59 -13.16
C ARG A 97 -21.43 -5.82 -14.45
N SER A 98 -21.80 -4.55 -14.35
CA SER A 98 -21.99 -3.64 -15.50
C SER A 98 -20.73 -2.84 -15.84
N LEU A 99 -19.64 -3.01 -15.09
CA LEU A 99 -18.41 -2.25 -15.28
C LEU A 99 -17.39 -3.04 -16.11
N ASN A 100 -16.72 -2.33 -17.02
CA ASN A 100 -15.52 -2.84 -17.68
C ASN A 100 -14.41 -3.03 -16.66
N TRP A 101 -13.46 -3.92 -16.94
CA TRP A 101 -12.37 -4.23 -16.00
C TRP A 101 -11.57 -2.99 -15.57
N LYS A 102 -11.25 -2.09 -16.51
CA LYS A 102 -10.53 -0.84 -16.21
C LYS A 102 -11.20 0.06 -15.18
N ASP A 103 -12.52 -0.07 -15.02
CA ASP A 103 -13.33 0.77 -14.14
C ASP A 103 -13.54 0.11 -12.77
N ARG A 104 -13.21 -1.17 -12.62
CA ARG A 104 -13.32 -1.92 -11.36
C ARG A 104 -12.18 -1.59 -10.41
N TYR A 105 -12.52 -1.38 -9.14
CA TYR A 105 -11.53 -1.01 -8.14
C TYR A 105 -10.40 -2.04 -7.98
N TRP A 106 -10.70 -3.34 -8.00
CA TRP A 106 -9.68 -4.37 -7.80
C TRP A 106 -8.57 -4.30 -8.87
N VAL A 107 -8.89 -3.94 -10.11
CA VAL A 107 -7.91 -3.75 -11.18
C VAL A 107 -7.03 -2.53 -10.90
N LYS A 108 -7.64 -1.40 -10.52
CA LYS A 108 -6.94 -0.16 -10.18
C LYS A 108 -6.02 -0.33 -8.97
N ALA A 109 -6.53 -0.93 -7.90
CA ALA A 109 -5.77 -1.25 -6.69
C ALA A 109 -4.58 -2.14 -7.01
N SER A 110 -4.79 -3.20 -7.81
CA SER A 110 -3.70 -4.11 -8.18
C SER A 110 -2.68 -3.42 -9.08
N LEU A 111 -3.10 -2.60 -10.05
CA LEU A 111 -2.19 -1.82 -10.89
C LEU A 111 -1.31 -0.89 -10.06
N TRP A 112 -1.90 -0.17 -9.10
CA TRP A 112 -1.16 0.71 -8.20
C TRP A 112 -0.08 -0.05 -7.44
N ILE A 113 -0.45 -1.21 -6.86
CA ILE A 113 0.48 -2.04 -6.08
C ILE A 113 1.54 -2.68 -6.96
N ILE A 114 1.21 -3.14 -8.18
CA ILE A 114 2.19 -3.67 -9.15
C ILE A 114 3.27 -2.61 -9.42
N ILE A 115 2.87 -1.37 -9.73
CA ILE A 115 3.82 -0.30 -10.03
C ILE A 115 4.67 0.03 -8.80
N PHE A 116 4.03 0.28 -7.65
CA PHE A 116 4.73 0.68 -6.44
C PHE A 116 5.68 -0.41 -5.94
N SER A 117 5.23 -1.67 -5.92
CA SER A 117 6.05 -2.82 -5.50
C SER A 117 7.17 -3.13 -6.48
N TYR A 118 6.95 -2.94 -7.79
CA TYR A 118 8.02 -3.07 -8.78
C TYR A 118 9.11 -2.03 -8.54
N VAL A 119 8.73 -0.77 -8.30
CA VAL A 119 9.72 0.27 -8.02
C VAL A 119 10.51 -0.07 -6.77
N GLY A 120 9.83 -0.52 -5.71
CA GLY A 120 10.50 -0.88 -4.47
C GLY A 120 11.41 -2.09 -4.56
N ASN A 121 10.99 -3.16 -5.24
CA ASN A 121 11.82 -4.34 -5.41
C ASN A 121 12.96 -4.13 -6.41
N TYR A 122 12.77 -3.31 -7.45
CA TYR A 122 13.78 -3.14 -8.51
C TYR A 122 14.73 -1.96 -8.28
N PHE A 123 14.21 -0.77 -7.95
CA PHE A 123 15.04 0.45 -7.88
C PHE A 123 15.55 0.74 -6.46
N TRP A 124 14.85 0.32 -5.40
CA TRP A 124 15.26 0.61 -4.02
C TRP A 124 16.22 -0.43 -3.43
N THR A 125 16.71 -1.37 -4.24
CA THR A 125 17.68 -2.40 -3.84
C THR A 125 18.95 -1.82 -3.24
N HIS A 126 19.40 -0.66 -3.72
CA HIS A 126 20.55 0.04 -3.14
C HIS A 126 20.32 0.39 -1.66
N TYR A 127 19.16 0.95 -1.32
CA TYR A 127 18.81 1.25 0.06
C TYR A 127 18.72 -0.03 0.89
N PHE A 128 18.13 -1.08 0.34
CA PHE A 128 17.92 -2.33 1.06
C PHE A 128 19.23 -3.11 1.32
N PHE A 129 20.10 -3.23 0.31
CA PHE A 129 21.31 -4.01 0.41
C PHE A 129 22.50 -3.22 0.96
N THR A 130 22.58 -1.92 0.67
CA THR A 130 23.74 -1.09 1.05
C THR A 130 23.47 -0.27 2.31
N VAL A 131 22.30 0.37 2.41
CA VAL A 131 21.97 1.21 3.59
C VAL A 131 21.56 0.33 4.77
N LEU A 132 20.73 -0.70 4.54
CA LEU A 132 20.24 -1.60 5.59
C LEU A 132 21.10 -2.86 5.80
N GLY A 133 21.95 -3.22 4.83
CA GLY A 133 22.80 -4.42 4.93
C GLY A 133 22.02 -5.73 4.91
N ALA A 134 20.89 -5.77 4.19
CA ALA A 134 20.13 -7.00 3.97
C ALA A 134 20.67 -7.80 2.78
N SER A 135 20.39 -9.11 2.72
CA SER A 135 20.69 -9.93 1.54
C SER A 135 19.84 -11.21 1.48
N TYR A 136 19.56 -11.67 0.26
CA TYR A 136 18.83 -12.91 -0.01
C TYR A 136 19.79 -14.01 -0.48
N THR A 137 19.80 -15.14 0.22
CA THR A 137 20.74 -16.26 -0.02
C THR A 137 20.07 -17.53 -0.55
N PHE A 138 18.75 -17.59 -0.63
CA PHE A 138 18.04 -18.77 -1.14
C PHE A 138 18.11 -18.91 -2.69
N PRO A 139 18.01 -20.15 -3.21
CA PRO A 139 17.93 -20.41 -4.65
C PRO A 139 16.78 -19.62 -5.29
N SER A 140 17.09 -18.78 -6.28
CA SER A 140 16.05 -18.03 -7.00
C SER A 140 16.54 -17.49 -8.32
N TRP A 141 15.62 -17.34 -9.25
CA TRP A 141 15.79 -16.38 -10.34
C TRP A 141 15.70 -14.96 -9.77
N LYS A 142 16.69 -14.13 -10.09
CA LYS A 142 16.85 -12.80 -9.50
C LYS A 142 16.84 -11.73 -10.57
N MET A 143 16.26 -10.59 -10.23
CA MET A 143 16.34 -9.35 -11.00
C MET A 143 16.88 -8.26 -10.08
N ASN A 144 18.00 -7.63 -10.48
CA ASN A 144 18.75 -6.70 -9.63
C ASN A 144 19.07 -7.27 -8.22
N ASN A 145 19.50 -8.54 -8.18
CA ASN A 145 19.76 -9.31 -6.95
C ASN A 145 18.54 -9.58 -6.05
N VAL A 146 17.33 -9.20 -6.46
CA VAL A 146 16.09 -9.49 -5.75
C VAL A 146 15.41 -10.73 -6.36
N PRO A 147 15.08 -11.77 -5.57
CA PRO A 147 14.37 -12.96 -6.02
C PRO A 147 13.00 -12.64 -6.64
N HIS A 148 12.65 -13.24 -7.79
CA HIS A 148 11.33 -13.04 -8.40
C HIS A 148 10.16 -13.38 -7.45
N THR A 149 10.33 -14.36 -6.58
CA THR A 149 9.35 -14.72 -5.55
C THR A 149 9.01 -13.54 -4.63
N THR A 150 9.97 -12.68 -4.28
CA THR A 150 9.66 -11.53 -3.43
C THR A 150 8.83 -10.51 -4.17
N PHE A 151 9.07 -10.23 -5.45
CA PHE A 151 8.19 -9.37 -6.27
C PHE A 151 6.73 -9.85 -6.23
N LEU A 152 6.52 -11.17 -6.36
CA LEU A 152 5.18 -11.77 -6.36
C LEU A 152 4.53 -11.72 -4.97
N LEU A 153 5.27 -12.08 -3.91
CA LEU A 153 4.76 -12.05 -2.54
C LEU A 153 4.52 -10.62 -2.03
N THR A 154 5.38 -9.65 -2.39
CA THR A 154 5.19 -8.24 -2.06
C THR A 154 3.83 -7.76 -2.56
N ASN A 155 3.36 -8.22 -3.72
CA ASN A 155 2.08 -7.79 -4.27
C ASN A 155 0.91 -8.11 -3.33
N VAL A 156 0.81 -9.36 -2.86
CA VAL A 156 -0.28 -9.77 -1.94
C VAL A 156 -0.11 -9.19 -0.54
N CYS A 157 1.12 -9.10 -0.04
CA CYS A 157 1.42 -8.44 1.22
C CYS A 157 0.99 -6.97 1.17
N PHE A 158 1.36 -6.23 0.13
CA PHE A 158 1.06 -4.81 0.02
C PHE A 158 -0.44 -4.58 -0.20
N LEU A 159 -1.13 -5.40 -0.99
CA LEU A 159 -2.59 -5.33 -1.06
C LEU A 159 -3.23 -5.45 0.33
N PHE A 160 -2.80 -6.43 1.13
CA PHE A 160 -3.28 -6.59 2.50
C PHE A 160 -2.97 -5.37 3.38
N TYR A 161 -1.73 -4.88 3.39
CA TYR A 161 -1.32 -3.75 4.23
C TYR A 161 -2.07 -2.48 3.89
N HIS A 162 -2.19 -2.16 2.61
CA HIS A 162 -2.82 -0.92 2.16
C HIS A 162 -4.34 -0.96 2.33
N VAL A 163 -4.99 -2.10 2.08
CA VAL A 163 -6.42 -2.25 2.38
C VAL A 163 -6.68 -2.15 3.88
N THR A 164 -5.88 -2.81 4.72
CA THR A 164 -5.99 -2.68 6.19
C THR A 164 -5.80 -1.24 6.63
N SER A 165 -4.83 -0.54 6.04
CA SER A 165 -4.62 0.88 6.29
C SER A 165 -5.85 1.72 5.92
N ASN A 166 -6.46 1.50 4.75
CA ASN A 166 -7.68 2.20 4.35
C ASN A 166 -8.81 2.06 5.39
N LEU A 167 -9.04 0.83 5.87
CA LEU A 167 -10.07 0.55 6.88
C LEU A 167 -9.81 1.35 8.16
N THR A 168 -8.57 1.33 8.67
CA THR A 168 -8.21 2.03 9.91
C THR A 168 -8.25 3.54 9.76
N LEU A 169 -7.78 4.08 8.62
CA LEU A 169 -7.79 5.53 8.36
C LEU A 169 -9.22 6.07 8.24
N ARG A 170 -10.12 5.30 7.61
CA ARG A 170 -11.54 5.67 7.55
C ARG A 170 -12.19 5.62 8.93
N ARG A 171 -11.94 4.56 9.71
CA ARG A 171 -12.44 4.47 11.09
C ARG A 171 -11.96 5.62 11.95
N LEU A 172 -10.67 5.95 11.86
CA LEU A 172 -10.05 7.04 12.58
C LEU A 172 -10.68 8.37 12.18
N GLN A 173 -10.83 8.62 10.87
CA GLN A 173 -11.46 9.84 10.35
C GLN A 173 -12.84 10.05 10.95
N HIS A 174 -13.67 9.01 11.00
CA HIS A 174 -14.98 9.10 11.63
C HIS A 174 -14.91 9.37 13.13
N ALA A 175 -13.97 8.73 13.84
CA ALA A 175 -13.81 8.91 15.28
C ALA A 175 -13.40 10.35 15.65
N ILE A 176 -12.57 11.00 14.83
CA ILE A 176 -12.03 12.33 15.10
C ILE A 176 -12.75 13.46 14.35
N ALA A 177 -13.82 13.17 13.60
CA ALA A 177 -14.49 14.15 12.75
C ALA A 177 -15.01 15.38 13.49
N HIS A 178 -15.31 15.25 14.78
CA HIS A 178 -15.79 16.33 15.66
C HIS A 178 -14.67 17.27 16.14
N LEU A 179 -13.40 16.88 16.02
CA LEU A 179 -12.26 17.66 16.50
C LEU A 179 -11.88 18.78 15.51
N PRO A 180 -11.18 19.83 15.97
CA PRO A 180 -10.65 20.86 15.09
C PRO A 180 -9.71 20.29 14.01
N MET A 181 -9.71 20.90 12.82
CA MET A 181 -8.95 20.43 11.65
C MET A 181 -7.46 20.16 11.96
N LYS A 182 -6.79 21.07 12.67
CA LYS A 182 -5.38 20.91 13.06
C LYS A 182 -5.15 19.64 13.89
N THR A 183 -6.02 19.40 14.86
CA THR A 183 -5.97 18.20 15.71
C THR A 183 -6.23 16.94 14.89
N GLN A 184 -7.17 16.97 13.92
CA GLN A 184 -7.39 15.84 13.02
C GLN A 184 -6.15 15.49 12.20
N TRP A 185 -5.46 16.50 11.66
CA TRP A 185 -4.20 16.31 10.92
C TRP A 185 -3.13 15.67 11.77
N ILE A 186 -2.91 16.18 12.99
CA ILE A 186 -1.91 15.62 13.92
C ILE A 186 -2.21 14.15 14.22
N ILE A 187 -3.46 13.83 14.58
CA ILE A 187 -3.86 12.46 14.93
C ILE A 187 -3.71 11.51 13.73
N LYS A 188 -4.13 11.93 12.53
CA LYS A 188 -3.95 11.14 11.31
C LYS A 188 -2.49 10.86 11.01
N SER A 189 -1.65 11.89 11.04
CA SER A 189 -0.23 11.75 10.76
C SER A 189 0.45 10.83 11.78
N ALA A 190 0.10 10.97 13.07
CA ALA A 190 0.59 10.08 14.12
C ALA A 190 0.14 8.63 13.90
N TRP A 191 -1.12 8.41 13.49
CA TRP A 191 -1.63 7.08 13.18
C TRP A 191 -0.95 6.45 11.97
N ILE A 192 -0.77 7.20 10.87
CA ILE A 192 -0.07 6.71 9.68
C ILE A 192 1.36 6.32 10.06
N LEU A 193 2.07 7.16 10.82
CA LEU A 193 3.42 6.85 11.28
C LEU A 193 3.46 5.58 12.14
N ALA A 194 2.57 5.49 13.13
CA ALA A 194 2.50 4.34 14.03
C ALA A 194 2.17 3.04 13.28
N LEU A 195 1.18 3.07 12.39
CA LEU A 195 0.78 1.91 11.59
C LEU A 195 1.88 1.51 10.60
N SER A 196 2.53 2.47 9.95
CA SER A 196 3.64 2.22 9.02
C SER A 196 4.81 1.54 9.72
N TYR A 197 5.21 2.06 10.89
CA TYR A 197 6.25 1.44 11.69
C TYR A 197 5.85 0.05 12.18
N PHE A 198 4.61 -0.12 12.65
CA PHE A 198 4.11 -1.41 13.11
C PHE A 198 4.15 -2.47 12.03
N ILE A 199 3.67 -2.17 10.81
CA ILE A 199 3.71 -3.10 9.67
C ILE A 199 5.16 -3.42 9.27
N ALA A 200 6.02 -2.40 9.12
CA ALA A 200 7.42 -2.60 8.76
C ALA A 200 8.17 -3.45 9.80
N TYR A 201 7.90 -3.23 11.08
CA TYR A 201 8.47 -4.02 12.17
C TYR A 201 7.99 -5.47 12.14
N LEU A 202 6.68 -5.71 11.99
CA LEU A 202 6.13 -7.06 11.91
C LEU A 202 6.69 -7.84 10.72
N GLU A 203 6.83 -7.20 9.56
CA GLU A 203 7.44 -7.82 8.38
C GLU A 203 8.92 -8.15 8.65
N THR A 204 9.67 -7.23 9.25
CA THR A 204 11.07 -7.46 9.61
C THR A 204 11.22 -8.65 10.56
N VAL A 205 10.33 -8.78 11.55
CA VAL A 205 10.28 -9.92 12.48
C VAL A 205 9.83 -11.22 11.79
N ALA A 206 8.86 -11.15 10.89
CA ALA A 206 8.39 -12.33 10.17
C ALA A 206 9.49 -12.91 9.28
N ILE A 207 10.20 -12.06 8.53
CA ILE A 207 11.24 -12.50 7.61
C ILE A 207 12.56 -12.79 8.34
N SER A 208 12.85 -12.19 9.51
CA SER A 208 14.09 -12.51 10.25
C SER A 208 14.15 -13.94 10.77
N ASN A 209 13.01 -14.62 10.86
CA ASN A 209 12.92 -16.04 11.17
C ASN A 209 13.20 -16.95 9.97
N PHE A 210 13.26 -16.39 8.75
CA PHE A 210 13.63 -17.11 7.55
C PHE A 210 15.17 -17.10 7.39
N PRO A 211 15.84 -18.26 7.43
CA PRO A 211 17.30 -18.32 7.54
C PRO A 211 18.04 -17.79 6.30
N TYR A 212 17.37 -17.74 5.15
CA TYR A 212 17.95 -17.31 3.88
C TYR A 212 17.73 -15.83 3.56
N TYR A 213 17.33 -15.05 4.56
CA TYR A 213 17.30 -13.61 4.52
C TYR A 213 18.13 -13.06 5.69
N THR A 214 19.28 -12.50 5.36
CA THR A 214 20.30 -12.15 6.36
C THR A 214 20.47 -10.64 6.49
N PHE A 215 20.73 -10.20 7.71
CA PHE A 215 21.10 -8.83 8.05
C PHE A 215 22.49 -8.82 8.65
N VAL A 216 23.30 -7.83 8.29
CA VAL A 216 24.62 -7.61 8.91
C VAL A 216 24.47 -7.31 10.41
N ASP A 217 23.54 -6.43 10.79
CA ASP A 217 23.18 -6.15 12.19
C ASP A 217 21.67 -6.25 12.39
N ARG A 218 21.21 -7.34 13.00
CA ARG A 218 19.79 -7.57 13.28
C ARG A 218 19.22 -6.58 14.29
N THR A 219 20.00 -6.15 15.26
CA THR A 219 19.53 -5.23 16.32
C THR A 219 19.27 -3.85 15.74
N LEU A 220 20.20 -3.35 14.93
CA LEU A 220 20.02 -2.08 14.22
C LEU A 220 18.92 -2.17 13.17
N MET A 221 18.79 -3.31 12.49
CA MET A 221 17.65 -3.53 11.59
C MET A 221 16.31 -3.41 12.30
N TYR A 222 16.14 -4.03 13.48
CA TYR A 222 14.88 -3.93 14.22
C TYR A 222 14.59 -2.50 14.71
N LYS A 223 15.60 -1.79 15.23
CA LYS A 223 15.42 -0.45 15.83
C LYS A 223 15.31 0.67 14.80
N VAL A 224 16.20 0.68 13.81
CA VAL A 224 16.38 1.78 12.85
C VAL A 224 15.95 1.34 11.45
N GLY A 225 16.29 0.12 11.04
CA GLY A 225 15.92 -0.41 9.74
C GLY A 225 14.41 -0.51 9.52
N SER A 226 13.65 -0.91 10.54
CA SER A 226 12.18 -0.91 10.51
C SER A 226 11.61 0.49 10.29
N LEU A 227 12.22 1.53 10.90
CA LEU A 227 11.80 2.92 10.70
C LEU A 227 12.12 3.42 9.28
N PHE A 228 13.30 3.06 8.77
CA PHE A 228 13.67 3.35 7.38
C PHE A 228 12.70 2.68 6.40
N TYR A 229 12.37 1.41 6.64
CA TYR A 229 11.41 0.68 5.82
C TYR A 229 9.97 1.24 5.95
N ALA A 230 9.59 1.73 7.14
CA ALA A 230 8.29 2.37 7.36
C ALA A 230 8.05 3.61 6.48
N ILE A 231 9.09 4.24 5.93
CA ILE A 231 8.97 5.36 4.98
C ILE A 231 8.12 4.97 3.76
N TYR A 232 8.18 3.70 3.34
CA TYR A 232 7.43 3.18 2.21
C TYR A 232 5.93 3.38 2.47
N PHE A 233 5.51 2.91 3.65
CA PHE A 233 4.12 2.91 4.10
C PHE A 233 3.65 4.30 4.55
N LEU A 234 4.54 5.10 5.12
CA LEU A 234 4.26 6.48 5.54
C LEU A 234 3.69 7.32 4.39
N VAL A 235 4.25 7.11 3.19
CA VAL A 235 3.79 7.75 1.95
C VAL A 235 2.68 6.94 1.29
N SER A 236 2.85 5.63 1.14
CA SER A 236 1.98 4.82 0.29
C SER A 236 0.56 4.65 0.85
N PHE A 237 0.39 4.58 2.16
CA PHE A 237 -0.92 4.44 2.81
C PHE A 237 -1.90 5.58 2.49
N PRO A 238 -1.58 6.86 2.78
CA PRO A 238 -2.49 7.95 2.43
C PRO A 238 -2.64 8.12 0.91
N MET A 239 -1.62 7.75 0.11
CA MET A 239 -1.68 7.83 -1.34
C MET A 239 -2.68 6.81 -1.92
N PHE A 240 -2.56 5.54 -1.53
CA PHE A 240 -3.41 4.43 -1.97
C PHE A 240 -4.86 4.59 -1.53
N LEU A 241 -5.10 5.18 -0.34
CA LEU A 241 -6.46 5.45 0.13
C LEU A 241 -7.27 6.26 -0.86
N ARG A 242 -6.67 7.14 -1.67
CA ARG A 242 -7.40 8.04 -2.57
C ARG A 242 -8.06 7.36 -3.77
N ILE A 243 -7.61 6.16 -4.17
CA ILE A 243 -8.16 5.43 -5.33
C ILE A 243 -9.66 5.21 -5.12
N ASP A 244 -10.49 5.80 -5.99
CA ASP A 244 -11.96 5.68 -5.99
C ASP A 244 -12.64 5.94 -4.62
N GLU A 245 -12.00 6.72 -3.73
CA GLU A 245 -12.50 6.98 -2.37
C GLU A 245 -13.68 7.94 -2.35
N LYS A 246 -13.61 8.98 -3.19
CA LYS A 246 -14.64 10.00 -3.28
C LYS A 246 -15.72 9.56 -4.27
N VAL A 247 -16.97 9.56 -3.83
CA VAL A 247 -18.12 9.31 -4.71
C VAL A 247 -18.17 10.41 -5.77
N GLY A 248 -18.30 10.01 -7.04
CA GLY A 248 -18.33 10.93 -8.18
C GLY A 248 -16.96 11.35 -8.73
N ASP A 249 -15.85 10.88 -8.15
CA ASP A 249 -14.48 11.07 -8.70
C ASP A 249 -13.81 9.69 -8.98
N PRO A 250 -14.32 8.91 -9.96
CA PRO A 250 -13.69 7.66 -10.33
C PRO A 250 -12.34 7.94 -11.02
N TRP A 251 -11.32 7.17 -10.65
CA TRP A 251 -10.00 7.25 -11.26
C TRP A 251 -9.96 6.40 -12.53
N ASP A 252 -9.23 6.84 -13.54
CA ASP A 252 -8.85 6.01 -14.68
C ASP A 252 -7.47 5.35 -14.43
N LEU A 253 -7.12 4.35 -15.25
CA LEU A 253 -5.84 3.63 -15.10
C LEU A 253 -4.62 4.54 -15.24
N PRO A 254 -4.57 5.53 -16.16
CA PRO A 254 -3.46 6.49 -16.21
C PRO A 254 -3.27 7.27 -14.91
N ARG A 255 -4.35 7.81 -14.31
CA ARG A 255 -4.25 8.52 -13.02
C ARG A 255 -3.73 7.60 -11.93
N VAL A 256 -4.20 6.35 -11.86
CA VAL A 256 -3.70 5.34 -10.91
C VAL A 256 -2.20 5.09 -11.09
N ALA A 257 -1.74 4.93 -12.32
CA ALA A 257 -0.34 4.67 -12.63
C ALA A 257 0.57 5.85 -12.29
N VAL A 258 0.19 7.06 -12.70
CA VAL A 258 0.92 8.30 -12.39
C VAL A 258 0.97 8.53 -10.88
N ASP A 259 -0.11 8.26 -10.16
CA ASP A 259 -0.17 8.41 -8.72
C ASP A 259 0.76 7.42 -7.98
N ALA A 260 0.79 6.16 -8.42
CA ALA A 260 1.72 5.15 -7.88
C ALA A 260 3.19 5.53 -8.12
N LEU A 261 3.51 6.02 -9.33
CA LEU A 261 4.85 6.51 -9.65
C LEU A 261 5.22 7.75 -8.81
N GLY A 262 4.28 8.68 -8.62
CA GLY A 262 4.47 9.84 -7.75
C GLY A 262 4.72 9.47 -6.30
N ALA A 263 3.96 8.50 -5.76
CA ALA A 263 4.19 7.96 -4.42
C ALA A 263 5.58 7.31 -4.31
N ALA A 264 5.97 6.52 -5.31
CA ALA A 264 7.28 5.89 -5.34
C ALA A 264 8.42 6.92 -5.42
N MET A 265 8.28 7.97 -6.24
CA MET A 265 9.30 9.03 -6.31
C MET A 265 9.42 9.77 -4.97
N LEU A 266 8.30 10.06 -4.30
CA LEU A 266 8.34 10.71 -2.99
C LEU A 266 9.03 9.84 -1.93
N VAL A 267 8.74 8.53 -1.90
CA VAL A 267 9.50 7.58 -1.06
C VAL A 267 10.98 7.65 -1.40
N THR A 268 11.34 7.56 -2.68
CA THR A 268 12.73 7.62 -3.15
C THR A 268 13.44 8.85 -2.62
N ILE A 269 12.83 10.03 -2.72
CA ILE A 269 13.40 11.28 -2.21
C ILE A 269 13.67 11.20 -0.72
N ILE A 270 12.71 10.71 0.08
CA ILE A 270 12.87 10.61 1.54
C ILE A 270 13.95 9.60 1.91
N LEU A 271 14.00 8.44 1.24
CA LEU A 271 15.08 7.45 1.43
C LEU A 271 16.45 8.03 1.07
N ASP A 272 16.52 8.86 0.02
CA ASP A 272 17.77 9.48 -0.40
C ASP A 272 18.24 10.55 0.58
N LEU A 273 17.32 11.36 1.10
CA LEU A 273 17.61 12.31 2.18
C LEU A 273 18.14 11.58 3.41
N TRP A 274 17.52 10.46 3.81
CA TRP A 274 18.03 9.64 4.90
C TRP A 274 19.45 9.16 4.59
N ARG A 275 19.68 8.57 3.41
CA ARG A 275 21.00 8.08 3.00
C ARG A 275 22.05 9.19 3.05
N LEU A 276 21.73 10.39 2.59
CA LEU A 276 22.67 11.52 2.52
C LEU A 276 22.97 12.15 3.88
N PHE A 277 21.97 12.29 4.76
CA PHE A 277 22.11 13.01 6.02
C PHE A 277 22.39 12.11 7.23
N LEU A 278 21.85 10.90 7.24
CA LEU A 278 22.00 9.94 8.34
C LEU A 278 22.94 8.78 7.99
N GLY A 279 23.04 8.43 6.71
CA GLY A 279 23.93 7.38 6.25
C GLY A 279 23.39 5.95 6.40
N PRO A 280 24.23 4.95 6.08
CA PRO A 280 23.93 3.53 6.30
C PRO A 280 23.84 3.19 7.79
N ILE A 281 23.04 2.18 8.13
CA ILE A 281 22.99 1.65 9.50
C ILE A 281 24.02 0.54 9.74
N VAL A 282 24.79 0.17 8.72
CA VAL A 282 25.82 -0.86 8.77
C VAL A 282 27.16 -0.28 8.27
N PRO A 283 28.31 -0.80 8.73
CA PRO A 283 29.62 -0.37 8.23
C PRO A 283 29.73 -0.60 6.72
N ILE A 284 30.04 0.45 5.95
CA ILE A 284 30.38 0.32 4.54
C ILE A 284 31.85 -0.09 4.45
N LEU A 285 32.14 -1.22 3.80
CA LEU A 285 33.50 -1.64 3.45
C LEU A 285 34.25 -0.48 2.76
N ASP A 286 35.45 -0.17 3.23
CA ASP A 286 36.23 1.03 2.86
C ASP A 286 36.37 1.24 1.33
N ALA A 287 36.38 0.16 0.54
CA ALA A 287 36.44 0.21 -0.92
C ALA A 287 35.19 0.80 -1.62
N LYS A 288 34.09 1.05 -0.89
CA LYS A 288 32.84 1.64 -1.41
C LYS A 288 32.46 2.96 -0.73
N GLN A 289 33.31 3.50 0.14
CA GLN A 289 33.09 4.81 0.72
C GLN A 289 33.33 5.88 -0.36
N CYS A 290 32.31 6.68 -0.68
CA CYS A 290 32.52 7.88 -1.48
C CYS A 290 33.48 8.80 -0.71
N ALA A 291 34.49 9.34 -1.40
CA ALA A 291 35.56 10.16 -0.81
C ALA A 291 35.07 11.45 -0.10
N GLN A 292 33.78 11.78 -0.19
CA GLN A 292 33.13 12.90 0.50
C GLN A 292 31.75 12.43 0.99
N PRO A 293 31.48 12.39 2.31
CA PRO A 293 30.13 12.28 2.83
C PRO A 293 29.40 13.61 2.54
N GLY A 294 28.29 13.56 1.80
CA GLY A 294 27.43 14.73 1.55
C GLY A 294 27.16 15.00 0.07
N LEU A 295 26.47 16.11 -0.19
CA LEU A 295 26.21 16.60 -1.54
C LEU A 295 27.52 17.12 -2.16
N PRO A 296 27.87 16.75 -3.40
CA PRO A 296 29.18 17.10 -3.99
C PRO A 296 29.42 18.61 -4.16
N TRP A 297 28.39 19.44 -4.02
CA TRP A 297 28.47 20.91 -4.11
C TRP A 297 28.46 21.63 -2.76
N PHE A 298 28.35 20.90 -1.64
CA PHE A 298 28.61 21.46 -0.31
C PHE A 298 29.97 20.96 0.14
N PRO A 299 31.06 21.73 -0.07
CA PRO A 299 32.36 21.36 0.47
C PRO A 299 32.22 21.27 1.99
N GLY A 300 32.49 20.10 2.55
CA GLY A 300 32.54 19.92 3.99
C GLY A 300 33.50 20.94 4.59
N HIS A 301 33.03 21.71 5.56
CA HIS A 301 33.92 22.53 6.37
C HIS A 301 34.83 21.57 7.15
N THR A 302 36.02 21.31 6.61
CA THR A 302 37.17 20.89 7.41
C THR A 302 37.52 22.05 8.33
N GLU A 303 37.02 22.02 9.57
CA GLU A 303 37.58 22.85 10.63
C GLU A 303 38.96 22.29 11.02
N LEU A 304 39.90 23.23 11.12
CA LEU A 304 41.28 23.09 11.61
C LEU A 304 41.32 22.80 13.12
#